data_AF-A0A9D7ZV12-F1
#
_entry.id   AF-A0A9D7ZV12-F1
#
_cell.length_a   1.000
_cell.length_b   1.000
_cell.length_c   1.000
_cell.angle_alpha   90.00
_cell.angle_beta   90.00
_cell.angle_gamma   90.00
#
_symmetry.space_group_name_H-M   'P 1'
#
loop_
_entity.id
_entity.type
_entity.pdbx_description
1 polymer ?
#
loop_
_entity_poly.entity_id
_entity_poly.type
_entity_poly.pdbx_seq_one_letter_code
_entity_poly.pdbx_strand_id
1 'polypeptide(L)'
;MKLLLAAANEGNANAQNALGDIFVNGDFLDRDIFQAVKWYRLAAEQGHLEAQYSLAQLLAHDPDVLDEEAAHDCFQQAAEQGHSEAQYYLAMMNLNGQGVPQNLEAAASQLRKIAENGHANAQYSLGQMHEYAKGMPEDIDEALYWYRLSANQGHVQGQRKMGLMTLRGIGTPQDFQEAANYFFLAADQGNPDSLYHLGLMFYDGTGVSQDFKLAAHYYLLAAEQDHPGAQYNLAQMLRQGEGGPQLYNEARKWYELAAQQGLAQAQFNLGMLSYTGMGEPKDLASAFKWWAVAASQGDPLAEKNFTLLASDAPPDERVKGLDQAAEWVEKFGGKVAFNTFVQRIS
;
A
#
# COMPACT_ATOMS: atom_id res chain seq x y z
N MET A 1 -35.74 7.23 -3.99
CA MET A 1 -35.73 6.00 -4.82
C MET A 1 -36.85 5.94 -5.86
N LYS A 2 -38.15 5.79 -5.51
CA LYS A 2 -39.22 5.61 -6.53
C LYS A 2 -39.31 6.73 -7.59
N LEU A 3 -39.25 7.99 -7.17
CA LEU A 3 -39.27 9.13 -8.11
C LEU A 3 -38.01 9.20 -8.99
N LEU A 4 -36.85 8.85 -8.42
CA LEU A 4 -35.58 8.81 -9.14
C LEU A 4 -35.59 7.72 -10.22
N LEU A 5 -36.04 6.51 -9.87
CA LEU A 5 -36.23 5.41 -10.82
C LEU A 5 -37.23 5.77 -11.93
N ALA A 6 -38.34 6.44 -11.60
CA ALA A 6 -39.28 6.90 -12.62
C ALA A 6 -38.61 7.87 -13.61
N ALA A 7 -37.94 8.92 -13.11
CA ALA A 7 -37.23 9.88 -13.95
C ALA A 7 -36.12 9.25 -14.80
N ALA A 8 -35.36 8.30 -14.23
CA ALA A 8 -34.31 7.60 -14.95
C ALA A 8 -34.86 6.67 -16.04
N ASN A 9 -35.97 5.99 -15.78
CA ASN A 9 -36.68 5.17 -16.78
C ASN A 9 -37.31 6.04 -17.88
N GLU A 10 -37.65 7.29 -17.58
CA GLU A 10 -38.10 8.29 -18.56
C GLU A 10 -36.96 8.91 -19.38
N GLY A 11 -35.71 8.48 -19.15
CA GLY A 11 -34.54 8.92 -19.93
C GLY A 11 -33.79 10.12 -19.35
N ASN A 12 -34.08 10.57 -18.12
CA ASN A 12 -33.36 11.69 -17.54
C ASN A 12 -31.90 11.30 -17.18
N ALA A 13 -30.93 11.84 -17.92
CA ALA A 13 -29.51 11.51 -17.73
C ALA A 13 -28.97 11.78 -16.32
N ASN A 14 -29.37 12.88 -15.68
CA ASN A 14 -28.94 13.18 -14.29
C ASN A 14 -29.49 12.13 -13.31
N ALA A 15 -30.75 11.71 -13.48
CA ALA A 15 -31.36 10.69 -12.66
C ALA A 15 -30.72 9.31 -12.88
N GLN A 16 -30.32 9.00 -14.11
CA GLN A 16 -29.58 7.80 -14.45
C GLN A 16 -28.17 7.81 -13.83
N ASN A 17 -27.43 8.92 -13.94
CA ASN A 17 -26.14 9.07 -13.26
C ASN A 17 -26.27 8.84 -11.75
N ALA A 18 -27.23 9.51 -11.12
CA ALA A 18 -27.46 9.38 -9.68
C ALA A 18 -27.85 7.96 -9.25
N LEU A 19 -28.54 7.20 -10.10
CA LEU A 19 -28.76 5.77 -9.83
C LEU A 19 -27.48 4.96 -9.95
N GLY A 20 -26.63 5.28 -10.93
CA GLY A 20 -25.28 4.73 -11.03
C GLY A 20 -24.52 4.88 -9.71
N ASP A 21 -24.46 6.11 -9.20
CA ASP A 21 -23.77 6.45 -7.94
C ASP A 21 -24.32 5.63 -6.76
N ILE A 22 -25.66 5.55 -6.65
CA ILE A 22 -26.32 4.78 -5.58
C ILE A 22 -25.92 3.30 -5.64
N PHE A 23 -25.91 2.69 -6.82
CA PHE A 23 -25.56 1.28 -6.97
C PHE A 23 -24.08 0.99 -6.74
N VAL A 24 -23.18 1.93 -7.05
CA VAL A 24 -21.75 1.81 -6.71
C VAL A 24 -21.54 1.85 -5.20
N ASN A 25 -22.18 2.81 -4.52
CA ASN A 25 -21.98 3.04 -3.09
C ASN A 25 -22.72 2.02 -2.21
N GLY A 26 -23.77 1.38 -2.74
CA GLY A 26 -24.71 0.62 -1.91
C GLY A 26 -25.51 1.53 -0.98
N ASP A 27 -25.79 2.76 -1.43
CA ASP A 27 -26.55 3.71 -0.63
C ASP A 27 -28.03 3.29 -0.64
N PHE A 28 -28.55 2.91 0.54
CA PHE A 28 -29.95 2.47 0.70
C PHE A 28 -30.34 1.17 -0.04
N LEU A 29 -29.39 0.52 -0.71
CA LEU A 29 -29.52 -0.73 -1.47
C LEU A 29 -28.23 -1.55 -1.34
N ASP A 30 -28.26 -2.84 -1.69
CA ASP A 30 -27.02 -3.59 -1.83
C ASP A 30 -26.22 -3.05 -3.04
N ARG A 31 -24.89 -3.00 -2.90
CA ARG A 31 -23.98 -2.63 -4.00
C ARG A 31 -24.19 -3.56 -5.19
N ASP A 32 -24.36 -2.99 -6.38
CA ASP A 32 -24.58 -3.75 -7.63
C ASP A 32 -23.88 -3.03 -8.80
N ILE A 33 -22.65 -3.45 -9.08
CA ILE A 33 -21.81 -2.85 -10.13
C ILE A 33 -22.44 -3.01 -11.53
N PHE A 34 -23.15 -4.11 -11.79
CA PHE A 34 -23.80 -4.31 -13.09
C PHE A 34 -24.95 -3.33 -13.31
N GLN A 35 -25.75 -3.04 -12.26
CA GLN A 35 -26.75 -1.98 -12.34
C GLN A 35 -26.11 -0.60 -12.47
N ALA A 36 -25.02 -0.34 -11.74
CA ALA A 36 -24.29 0.92 -11.88
C ALA A 36 -23.83 1.17 -13.32
N VAL A 37 -23.14 0.19 -13.93
CA VAL A 37 -22.67 0.24 -15.32
C VAL A 37 -23.85 0.47 -16.28
N LYS A 38 -24.97 -0.23 -16.09
CA LYS A 38 -26.16 -0.03 -16.93
C LYS A 38 -26.67 1.40 -16.88
N TRP A 39 -26.81 1.97 -15.68
CA TRP A 39 -27.35 3.31 -15.53
C TRP A 39 -26.39 4.40 -16.00
N TYR A 40 -25.10 4.27 -15.68
CA TYR A 40 -24.10 5.19 -16.22
C TYR A 40 -24.02 5.12 -17.74
N ARG A 41 -24.11 3.93 -18.36
CA ARG A 41 -24.11 3.80 -19.82
C ARG A 41 -25.26 4.57 -20.47
N LEU A 42 -26.47 4.45 -19.94
CA LEU A 42 -27.62 5.22 -20.45
C LEU A 42 -27.42 6.73 -20.33
N ALA A 43 -26.82 7.22 -19.25
CA ALA A 43 -26.52 8.64 -19.09
C ALA A 43 -25.36 9.09 -19.99
N ALA A 44 -24.30 8.27 -20.10
CA ALA A 44 -23.12 8.52 -20.91
C ALA A 44 -23.44 8.58 -22.41
N GLU A 45 -24.31 7.71 -22.90
CA GLU A 45 -24.84 7.73 -24.28
C GLU A 45 -25.58 9.03 -24.62
N GLN A 46 -26.06 9.75 -23.60
CA GLN A 46 -26.68 11.07 -23.74
C GLN A 46 -25.68 12.23 -23.60
N GLY A 47 -24.39 11.93 -23.47
CA GLY A 47 -23.34 12.93 -23.29
C GLY A 47 -23.21 13.45 -21.86
N HIS A 48 -23.73 12.74 -20.85
CA HIS A 48 -23.59 13.16 -19.46
C HIS A 48 -22.13 12.99 -18.99
N LEU A 49 -21.43 14.11 -18.80
CA LEU A 49 -20.00 14.18 -18.49
C LEU A 49 -19.57 13.29 -17.31
N GLU A 50 -20.22 13.44 -16.16
CA GLU A 50 -19.88 12.66 -14.95
C GLU A 50 -20.20 11.17 -15.13
N ALA A 51 -21.16 10.83 -15.99
CA ALA A 51 -21.52 9.43 -16.21
C ALA A 51 -20.51 8.76 -17.13
N GLN A 52 -20.00 9.47 -18.15
CA GLN A 52 -18.90 9.00 -18.98
C GLN A 52 -17.65 8.76 -18.14
N TYR A 53 -17.30 9.71 -17.28
CA TYR A 53 -16.17 9.55 -16.37
C TYR A 53 -16.37 8.38 -15.38
N SER A 54 -17.51 8.32 -14.69
CA SER A 54 -17.79 7.27 -13.69
C SER A 54 -17.88 5.88 -14.32
N LEU A 55 -18.48 5.78 -15.52
CA LEU A 55 -18.49 4.55 -16.29
C LEU A 55 -17.06 4.12 -16.65
N ALA A 56 -16.26 5.04 -17.16
CA ALA A 56 -14.87 4.75 -17.54
C ALA A 56 -14.05 4.26 -16.33
N GLN A 57 -14.24 4.86 -15.14
CA GLN A 57 -13.57 4.41 -13.93
C GLN A 57 -13.93 2.98 -13.55
N LEU A 58 -15.21 2.61 -13.59
CA LEU A 58 -15.66 1.23 -13.32
C LEU A 58 -15.07 0.25 -14.33
N LEU A 59 -15.18 0.56 -15.63
CA LEU A 59 -14.70 -0.30 -16.70
C LEU A 59 -13.17 -0.44 -16.71
N ALA A 60 -12.42 0.52 -16.16
CA ALA A 60 -10.96 0.45 -16.10
C ALA A 60 -10.41 -0.28 -14.85
N HIS A 61 -11.17 -0.37 -13.76
CA HIS A 61 -10.63 -0.81 -12.46
C HIS A 61 -11.41 -1.92 -11.76
N ASP A 62 -12.71 -2.09 -12.05
CA ASP A 62 -13.51 -3.13 -11.42
C ASP A 62 -13.35 -4.47 -12.17
N PRO A 63 -12.80 -5.53 -11.54
CA PRO A 63 -12.50 -6.79 -12.23
C PRO A 63 -13.72 -7.47 -12.85
N ASP A 64 -14.93 -7.24 -12.32
CA ASP A 64 -16.15 -7.93 -12.78
C ASP A 64 -16.70 -7.33 -14.07
N VAL A 65 -16.34 -6.08 -14.38
CA VAL A 65 -16.81 -5.33 -15.55
C VAL A 65 -15.68 -4.71 -16.37
N LEU A 66 -14.45 -5.19 -16.17
CA LEU A 66 -13.25 -4.68 -16.84
C LEU A 66 -13.39 -4.72 -18.37
N ASP A 67 -13.27 -3.55 -19.00
CA ASP A 67 -13.31 -3.35 -20.44
C ASP A 67 -12.46 -2.12 -20.79
N GLU A 68 -11.18 -2.34 -21.07
CA GLU A 68 -10.22 -1.25 -21.28
C GLU A 68 -10.52 -0.43 -22.54
N GLU A 69 -11.10 -1.03 -23.58
CA GLU A 69 -11.47 -0.34 -24.82
C GLU A 69 -12.66 0.60 -24.55
N ALA A 70 -13.73 0.09 -23.93
CA ALA A 70 -14.87 0.92 -23.58
C ALA A 70 -14.54 1.98 -22.52
N ALA A 71 -13.63 1.67 -21.58
CA ALA A 71 -13.12 2.66 -20.63
C ALA A 71 -12.36 3.79 -21.33
N HIS A 72 -11.50 3.45 -22.29
CA HIS A 72 -10.76 4.43 -23.09
C HIS A 72 -11.71 5.36 -23.84
N ASP A 73 -12.69 4.81 -24.55
CA ASP A 73 -13.70 5.58 -25.28
C ASP A 73 -14.47 6.54 -24.35
N CYS A 74 -14.90 6.06 -23.17
CA CYS A 74 -15.63 6.88 -22.22
C CYS A 74 -14.74 7.99 -21.61
N PHE A 75 -13.48 7.70 -21.27
CA PHE A 75 -12.53 8.72 -20.84
C PHE A 75 -12.26 9.74 -21.94
N GLN A 76 -12.15 9.30 -23.20
CA GLN A 76 -11.96 10.19 -24.33
C GLN A 76 -13.15 11.16 -24.48
N GLN A 77 -14.38 10.66 -24.43
CA GLN A 77 -15.58 11.49 -24.51
C GLN A 77 -15.65 12.53 -23.37
N ALA A 78 -15.31 12.13 -22.14
CA ALA A 78 -15.28 13.05 -21.00
C ALA A 78 -14.11 14.06 -21.09
N ALA A 79 -12.95 13.63 -21.58
CA ALA A 79 -11.77 14.47 -21.77
C ALA A 79 -11.98 15.55 -22.84
N GLU A 80 -12.65 15.20 -23.94
CA GLU A 80 -13.05 16.12 -25.03
C GLU A 80 -14.01 17.22 -24.54
N GLN A 81 -14.79 16.93 -23.50
CA GLN A 81 -15.66 17.90 -22.83
C GLN A 81 -14.95 18.70 -21.73
N GLY A 82 -13.64 18.47 -21.53
CA GLY A 82 -12.82 19.24 -20.60
C GLY A 82 -12.70 18.67 -19.19
N HIS A 83 -13.14 17.43 -18.94
CA HIS A 83 -13.00 16.80 -17.63
C HIS A 83 -11.52 16.49 -17.33
N SER A 84 -10.96 17.16 -16.31
CA SER A 84 -9.52 17.12 -16.03
C SER A 84 -9.01 15.72 -15.64
N GLU A 85 -9.71 15.00 -14.75
CA GLU A 85 -9.28 13.65 -14.38
C GLU A 85 -9.38 12.67 -15.56
N ALA A 86 -10.42 12.77 -16.40
CA ALA A 86 -10.55 11.96 -17.60
C ALA A 86 -9.38 12.20 -18.58
N GLN A 87 -8.93 13.45 -18.73
CA GLN A 87 -7.73 13.76 -19.53
C GLN A 87 -6.49 13.08 -18.97
N TYR A 88 -6.33 13.07 -17.64
CA TYR A 88 -5.23 12.38 -16.95
C TYR A 88 -5.30 10.86 -17.15
N TYR A 89 -6.44 10.22 -16.85
CA TYR A 89 -6.59 8.77 -17.02
C TYR A 89 -6.43 8.32 -18.47
N LEU A 90 -6.97 9.07 -19.43
CA LEU A 90 -6.76 8.82 -20.86
C LEU A 90 -5.27 8.85 -21.23
N ALA A 91 -4.52 9.84 -20.73
CA ALA A 91 -3.08 9.92 -20.95
C ALA A 91 -2.34 8.71 -20.35
N MET A 92 -2.73 8.27 -19.15
CA MET A 92 -2.15 7.10 -18.49
C MET A 92 -2.48 5.79 -19.23
N MET A 93 -3.71 5.61 -19.72
CA MET A 93 -4.08 4.45 -20.52
C MET A 93 -3.28 4.38 -21.83
N ASN A 94 -3.13 5.52 -22.52
CA ASN A 94 -2.31 5.61 -23.73
C ASN A 94 -0.82 5.33 -23.46
N LEU A 95 -0.29 5.75 -22.29
CA LEU A 95 1.07 5.42 -21.85
C LEU A 95 1.26 3.92 -21.60
N ASN A 96 0.24 3.24 -21.06
CA ASN A 96 0.30 1.83 -20.72
C ASN A 96 -0.13 0.90 -21.88
N GLY A 97 -0.70 1.45 -22.95
CA GLY A 97 -1.26 0.67 -24.06
C GLY A 97 -2.55 -0.08 -23.69
N GLN A 98 -3.33 0.48 -22.76
CA GLN A 98 -4.60 -0.08 -22.30
C GLN A 98 -5.73 0.44 -23.19
N GLY A 99 -6.54 -0.48 -23.74
CA GLY A 99 -7.63 -0.17 -24.67
C GLY A 99 -7.19 0.22 -26.09
N VAL A 100 -6.02 0.85 -26.25
CA VAL A 100 -5.46 1.26 -27.56
C VAL A 100 -3.96 0.95 -27.68
N PRO A 101 -3.41 0.83 -28.91
CA PRO A 101 -1.97 0.67 -29.10
C PRO A 101 -1.16 1.78 -28.43
N GLN A 102 -0.12 1.39 -27.70
CA GLN A 102 0.75 2.29 -26.96
C GLN A 102 1.42 3.34 -27.86
N ASN A 103 1.37 4.61 -27.45
CA ASN A 103 2.15 5.69 -28.05
C ASN A 103 2.81 6.53 -26.96
N LEU A 104 3.98 6.09 -26.52
CA LEU A 104 4.71 6.67 -25.39
C LEU A 104 5.01 8.17 -25.57
N GLU A 105 5.44 8.59 -26.75
CA GLU A 105 5.85 9.98 -27.00
C GLU A 105 4.65 10.93 -26.95
N ALA A 106 3.57 10.60 -27.65
CA ALA A 106 2.36 11.42 -27.67
C ALA A 106 1.70 11.47 -26.28
N ALA A 107 1.63 10.33 -25.60
CA ALA A 107 1.00 10.24 -24.28
C ALA A 107 1.83 10.94 -23.19
N ALA A 108 3.17 10.87 -23.24
CA ALA A 108 4.04 11.64 -22.36
C ALA A 108 3.91 13.16 -22.60
N SER A 109 3.82 13.58 -23.86
CA SER A 109 3.58 14.99 -24.22
C SER A 109 2.23 15.49 -23.69
N GLN A 110 1.18 14.67 -23.80
CA GLN A 110 -0.14 14.99 -23.26
C GLN A 110 -0.13 15.06 -21.73
N LEU A 111 0.50 14.09 -21.05
CA LEU A 111 0.64 14.10 -19.59
C LEU A 111 1.36 15.36 -19.11
N ARG A 112 2.43 15.76 -19.81
CA ARG A 112 3.16 17.01 -19.51
C ARG A 112 2.26 18.23 -19.58
N LYS A 113 1.44 18.38 -20.63
CA LYS A 113 0.49 19.49 -20.74
C LYS A 113 -0.53 19.50 -19.59
N ILE A 114 -1.02 18.34 -19.19
CA ILE A 114 -1.97 18.22 -18.06
C ILE A 114 -1.28 18.61 -16.75
N ALA A 115 -0.03 18.19 -16.53
CA ALA A 115 0.77 18.57 -15.37
C ALA A 115 1.10 20.08 -15.34
N GLU A 116 1.44 20.68 -16.49
CA GLU A 116 1.70 22.11 -16.66
C GLU A 116 0.46 22.97 -16.35
N ASN A 117 -0.74 22.44 -16.61
CA ASN A 117 -2.01 23.06 -16.24
C ASN A 117 -2.37 22.91 -14.75
N GLY A 118 -1.49 22.33 -13.93
CA GLY A 118 -1.66 22.23 -12.49
C GLY A 118 -2.29 20.94 -11.99
N HIS A 119 -2.49 19.92 -12.82
CA HIS A 119 -3.12 18.68 -12.36
C HIS A 119 -2.18 17.87 -11.44
N ALA A 120 -2.51 17.74 -10.16
CA ALA A 120 -1.60 17.17 -9.15
C ALA A 120 -1.22 15.69 -9.40
N ASN A 121 -2.17 14.86 -9.85
CA ASN A 121 -1.89 13.46 -10.25
C ASN A 121 -0.92 13.40 -11.43
N ALA A 122 -1.15 14.20 -12.48
CA ALA A 122 -0.25 14.25 -13.64
C ALA A 122 1.16 14.73 -13.28
N GLN A 123 1.27 15.73 -12.39
CA GLN A 123 2.56 16.17 -11.87
C GLN A 123 3.27 15.05 -11.10
N TYR A 124 2.57 14.32 -10.23
CA TYR A 124 3.16 13.17 -9.56
C TYR A 124 3.64 12.09 -10.55
N SER A 125 2.79 11.71 -11.50
CA SER A 125 3.11 10.69 -12.50
C SER A 125 4.26 11.11 -13.41
N LEU A 126 4.35 12.38 -13.78
CA LEU A 126 5.48 12.91 -14.53
C LEU A 126 6.78 12.88 -13.71
N GLY A 127 6.69 13.14 -12.40
CA GLY A 127 7.81 12.93 -11.48
C GLY A 127 8.29 11.46 -11.48
N GLN A 128 7.36 10.51 -11.44
CA GLN A 128 7.68 9.07 -11.52
C GLN A 128 8.31 8.69 -12.85
N MET A 129 7.84 9.27 -13.96
CA MET A 129 8.40 9.00 -15.28
C MET A 129 9.87 9.45 -15.38
N HIS A 130 10.22 10.60 -14.82
CA HIS A 130 11.62 11.08 -14.83
C HIS A 130 12.52 10.34 -13.86
N GLU A 131 11.99 9.85 -12.74
CA GLU A 131 12.75 9.03 -11.79
C GLU A 131 13.03 7.61 -12.32
N TYR A 132 12.06 6.98 -12.99
CA TYR A 132 12.14 5.56 -13.39
C TYR A 132 12.21 5.34 -14.91
N ALA A 133 12.62 6.35 -15.69
CA ALA A 133 12.55 6.30 -17.14
C ALA A 133 13.26 5.07 -17.72
N LYS A 134 12.49 4.04 -18.13
CA LYS A 134 13.00 2.88 -18.86
C LYS A 134 13.55 3.36 -20.21
N GLY A 135 14.86 3.54 -20.28
CA GLY A 135 15.57 3.90 -21.51
C GLY A 135 15.91 5.38 -21.70
N MET A 136 15.71 6.23 -20.69
CA MET A 136 16.29 7.59 -20.64
C MET A 136 17.15 7.75 -19.38
N PRO A 137 18.13 8.67 -19.37
CA PRO A 137 18.85 9.00 -18.14
C PRO A 137 17.86 9.49 -17.07
N GLU A 138 17.99 9.00 -15.84
CA GLU A 138 17.23 9.50 -14.70
C GLU A 138 17.44 11.02 -14.56
N ASP A 139 16.37 11.80 -14.62
CA ASP A 139 16.40 13.26 -14.40
C ASP A 139 15.77 13.56 -13.04
N ILE A 140 16.60 13.44 -12.01
CA ILE A 140 16.18 13.62 -10.62
C ILE A 140 15.74 15.06 -10.34
N ASP A 141 16.31 16.05 -11.02
CA ASP A 141 15.95 17.46 -10.84
C ASP A 141 14.55 17.74 -11.39
N GLU A 142 14.24 17.24 -12.58
CA GLU A 142 12.92 17.34 -13.19
C GLU A 142 11.90 16.53 -12.37
N ALA A 143 12.26 15.33 -11.90
CA ALA A 143 11.40 14.53 -11.01
C ALA A 143 11.05 15.30 -9.72
N LEU A 144 12.05 15.90 -9.06
CA LEU A 144 11.86 16.69 -7.84
C LEU A 144 10.97 17.91 -8.10
N TYR A 145 11.15 18.61 -9.22
CA TYR A 145 10.31 19.75 -9.60
C TYR A 145 8.82 19.33 -9.66
N TRP A 146 8.51 18.26 -10.37
CA TRP A 146 7.15 17.78 -10.53
C TRP A 146 6.55 17.21 -9.23
N TYR A 147 7.32 16.45 -8.45
CA TYR A 147 6.88 15.99 -7.12
C TYR A 147 6.59 17.15 -6.17
N ARG A 148 7.41 18.21 -6.18
CA ARG A 148 7.20 19.39 -5.34
C ARG A 148 5.91 20.12 -5.70
N LEU A 149 5.64 20.32 -7.00
CA LEU A 149 4.37 20.92 -7.45
C LEU A 149 3.17 20.09 -6.98
N SER A 150 3.23 18.77 -7.15
CA SER A 150 2.17 17.86 -6.70
C SER A 150 1.98 17.93 -5.17
N ALA A 151 3.07 17.89 -4.41
CA ALA A 151 3.05 17.96 -2.95
C ALA A 151 2.46 19.27 -2.41
N ASN A 152 2.81 20.40 -3.04
CA ASN A 152 2.31 21.73 -2.67
C ASN A 152 0.79 21.88 -2.88
N GLN A 153 0.19 21.03 -3.72
CA GLN A 153 -1.25 20.97 -3.93
C GLN A 153 -1.98 20.02 -2.97
N GLY A 154 -1.28 19.43 -2.00
CA GLY A 154 -1.88 18.50 -1.06
C GLY A 154 -1.81 17.04 -1.48
N HIS A 155 -1.24 16.70 -2.65
CA HIS A 155 -1.25 15.33 -3.14
C HIS A 155 -0.41 14.41 -2.24
N VAL A 156 -1.06 13.44 -1.62
CA VAL A 156 -0.50 12.54 -0.59
C VAL A 156 0.79 11.85 -1.04
N GLN A 157 0.80 11.27 -2.24
CA GLN A 157 1.97 10.56 -2.73
C GLN A 157 3.10 11.52 -3.12
N GLY A 158 2.76 12.73 -3.57
CA GLY A 158 3.73 13.80 -3.83
C GLY A 158 4.41 14.23 -2.53
N GLN A 159 3.63 14.48 -1.47
CA GLN A 159 4.14 14.83 -0.15
C GLN A 159 5.02 13.72 0.43
N ARG A 160 4.55 12.46 0.42
CA ARG A 160 5.36 11.31 0.85
C ARG A 160 6.69 11.24 0.09
N LYS A 161 6.64 11.43 -1.23
CA LYS A 161 7.82 11.35 -2.09
C LYS A 161 8.82 12.46 -1.78
N MET A 162 8.34 13.69 -1.60
CA MET A 162 9.15 14.81 -1.13
C MET A 162 9.79 14.51 0.22
N GLY A 163 9.03 13.97 1.18
CA GLY A 163 9.56 13.53 2.47
C GLY A 163 10.72 12.54 2.33
N LEU A 164 10.58 11.52 1.48
CA LEU A 164 11.63 10.52 1.20
C LEU A 164 12.87 11.10 0.53
N MET A 165 12.69 11.96 -0.48
CA MET A 165 13.80 12.57 -1.20
C MET A 165 14.59 13.51 -0.30
N THR A 166 13.91 14.34 0.49
CA THR A 166 14.55 15.25 1.46
C THR A 166 15.19 14.49 2.62
N LEU A 167 14.57 13.40 3.10
CA LEU A 167 15.16 12.52 4.13
C LEU A 167 16.49 11.93 3.68
N ARG A 168 16.61 11.58 2.39
CA ARG A 168 17.80 10.91 1.81
C ARG A 168 18.78 11.86 1.13
N GLY A 169 18.42 13.13 0.95
CA GLY A 169 19.21 14.10 0.18
C GLY A 169 19.32 13.78 -1.31
N ILE A 170 18.25 13.22 -1.92
CA ILE A 170 18.22 12.86 -3.34
C ILE A 170 17.64 14.04 -4.14
N GLY A 171 18.44 14.66 -5.01
CA GLY A 171 18.04 15.84 -5.80
C GLY A 171 17.86 17.14 -5.01
N THR A 172 17.88 17.06 -3.67
CA THR A 172 17.74 18.18 -2.74
C THR A 172 18.71 17.99 -1.58
N PRO A 173 19.18 19.04 -0.89
CA PRO A 173 19.92 18.88 0.35
C PRO A 173 19.15 18.03 1.37
N GLN A 174 19.86 17.21 2.13
CA GLN A 174 19.25 16.43 3.21
C GLN A 174 18.76 17.38 4.32
N ASP A 175 17.49 17.29 4.64
CA ASP A 175 16.87 18.05 5.74
C ASP A 175 15.83 17.18 6.46
N PHE A 176 16.18 16.75 7.68
CA PHE A 176 15.30 15.89 8.46
C PHE A 176 14.03 16.61 8.94
N GLN A 177 14.10 17.92 9.21
CA GLN A 177 12.96 18.67 9.70
C GLN A 177 11.96 18.92 8.58
N GLU A 178 12.44 19.27 7.38
CA GLU A 178 11.59 19.43 6.20
C GLU A 178 10.98 18.07 5.78
N ALA A 179 11.75 16.99 5.84
CA ALA A 179 11.23 15.64 5.62
C ALA A 179 10.08 15.30 6.59
N ALA A 180 10.24 15.58 7.89
CA ALA A 180 9.19 15.40 8.88
C ALA A 180 7.93 16.18 8.53
N ASN A 181 8.06 17.43 8.09
CA ASN A 181 6.93 18.27 7.69
C ASN A 181 6.15 17.65 6.53
N TYR A 182 6.83 17.14 5.51
CA TYR A 182 6.18 16.43 4.41
C TYR A 182 5.48 15.15 4.86
N PHE A 183 6.11 14.36 5.75
CA PHE A 183 5.46 13.17 6.30
C PHE A 183 4.25 13.52 7.17
N PHE A 184 4.27 14.61 7.95
CA PHE A 184 3.09 15.09 8.68
C PHE A 184 1.93 15.40 7.74
N LEU A 185 2.19 16.11 6.63
CA LEU A 185 1.15 16.44 5.65
C LEU A 185 0.51 15.20 5.01
N ALA A 186 1.32 14.20 4.65
CA ALA A 186 0.80 12.96 4.08
C ALA A 186 0.12 12.06 5.13
N ALA A 187 0.63 12.06 6.36
CA ALA A 187 0.07 11.30 7.48
C ALA A 187 -1.27 11.85 7.97
N ASP A 188 -1.49 13.16 7.94
CA ASP A 188 -2.78 13.80 8.25
C ASP A 188 -3.89 13.33 7.29
N GLN A 189 -3.50 12.92 6.09
CA GLN A 189 -4.37 12.32 5.07
C GLN A 189 -4.41 10.77 5.16
N GLY A 190 -3.86 10.19 6.22
CA GLY A 190 -3.92 8.77 6.51
C GLY A 190 -2.85 7.90 5.85
N ASN A 191 -1.83 8.46 5.18
CA ASN A 191 -0.85 7.64 4.46
C ASN A 191 -0.02 6.73 5.42
N PRO A 192 -0.12 5.38 5.31
CA PRO A 192 0.50 4.46 6.26
C PRO A 192 2.03 4.47 6.23
N ASP A 193 2.63 4.65 5.05
CA ASP A 193 4.10 4.77 4.91
C ASP A 193 4.63 6.03 5.61
N SER A 194 3.92 7.15 5.50
CA SER A 194 4.31 8.42 6.14
C SER A 194 4.09 8.36 7.66
N LEU A 195 3.01 7.72 8.12
CA LEU A 195 2.79 7.41 9.54
C LEU A 195 3.94 6.54 10.07
N TYR A 196 4.35 5.50 9.35
CA TYR A 196 5.51 4.69 9.72
C TYR A 196 6.81 5.50 9.79
N HIS A 197 7.06 6.38 8.83
CA HIS A 197 8.24 7.25 8.86
C HIS A 197 8.23 8.24 10.03
N LEU A 198 7.08 8.82 10.38
CA LEU A 198 6.96 9.63 11.59
C LEU A 198 7.24 8.80 12.85
N GLY A 199 6.76 7.56 12.91
CA GLY A 199 7.09 6.62 13.97
C GLY A 199 8.60 6.43 14.14
N LEU A 200 9.33 6.20 13.04
CA LEU A 200 10.80 6.12 13.04
C LEU A 200 11.45 7.41 13.53
N MET A 201 11.01 8.56 13.00
CA MET A 201 11.60 9.86 13.31
C MET A 201 11.41 10.24 14.78
N PHE A 202 10.25 9.99 15.37
CA PHE A 202 10.02 10.18 16.80
C PHE A 202 10.76 9.15 17.66
N TYR A 203 10.94 7.92 17.18
CA TYR A 203 11.71 6.91 17.89
C TYR A 203 13.20 7.28 17.96
N ASP A 204 13.78 7.76 16.86
CA ASP A 204 15.20 8.11 16.76
C ASP A 204 15.52 9.55 17.17
N GLY A 205 14.51 10.43 17.23
CA GLY A 205 14.72 11.89 17.39
C GLY A 205 15.34 12.55 16.16
N THR A 206 15.06 12.02 14.95
CA THR A 206 15.60 12.52 13.69
C THR A 206 14.63 13.53 13.07
N GLY A 207 15.01 14.81 12.98
CA GLY A 207 14.15 15.86 12.42
C GLY A 207 12.96 16.25 13.30
N VAL A 208 12.80 15.61 14.45
CA VAL A 208 11.85 15.93 15.53
C VAL A 208 12.50 15.61 16.87
N SER A 209 11.95 16.12 17.98
CA SER A 209 12.42 15.68 19.31
C SER A 209 12.00 14.23 19.56
N GLN A 210 12.91 13.42 20.10
CA GLN A 210 12.62 12.02 20.43
C GLN A 210 11.44 11.92 21.41
N ASP A 211 10.46 11.10 21.08
CA ASP A 211 9.30 10.83 21.92
C ASP A 211 8.76 9.42 21.63
N PHE A 212 9.01 8.48 22.53
CA PHE A 212 8.55 7.10 22.37
C PHE A 212 7.02 6.94 22.42
N LYS A 213 6.28 7.86 23.07
CA LYS A 213 4.82 7.79 23.07
C LYS A 213 4.27 8.17 21.70
N LEU A 214 4.82 9.23 21.09
CA LEU A 214 4.45 9.62 19.74
C LEU A 214 4.91 8.58 18.72
N ALA A 215 6.09 7.99 18.88
CA ALA A 215 6.54 6.90 18.02
C ALA A 215 5.56 5.71 18.06
N ALA A 216 5.18 5.25 19.25
CA ALA A 216 4.21 4.17 19.41
C ALA A 216 2.83 4.54 18.83
N HIS A 217 2.39 5.79 18.99
CA HIS A 217 1.14 6.29 18.41
C HIS A 217 1.16 6.23 16.87
N TYR A 218 2.20 6.74 16.24
CA TYR A 218 2.31 6.73 14.77
C TYR A 218 2.50 5.31 14.21
N TYR A 219 3.26 4.46 14.90
CA TYR A 219 3.34 3.04 14.52
C TYR A 219 1.99 2.34 14.65
N LEU A 220 1.20 2.62 15.69
CA LEU A 220 -0.15 2.06 15.84
C LEU A 220 -1.05 2.44 14.67
N LEU A 221 -1.11 3.74 14.31
CA LEU A 221 -1.93 4.21 13.19
C LEU A 221 -1.54 3.57 11.85
N ALA A 222 -0.24 3.34 11.61
CA ALA A 222 0.23 2.63 10.42
C ALA A 222 -0.03 1.11 10.50
N ALA A 223 0.13 0.51 11.69
CA ALA A 223 -0.04 -0.92 11.92
C ALA A 223 -1.51 -1.37 11.78
N GLU A 224 -2.46 -0.52 12.18
CA GLU A 224 -3.91 -0.71 11.98
C GLU A 224 -4.31 -0.63 10.50
N GLN A 225 -3.45 -0.08 9.65
CA GLN A 225 -3.57 -0.09 8.18
C GLN A 225 -2.70 -1.17 7.54
N ASP A 226 -2.41 -2.24 8.29
CA ASP A 226 -1.63 -3.39 7.86
C ASP A 226 -0.17 -3.10 7.46
N HIS A 227 0.43 -1.96 7.81
CA HIS A 227 1.82 -1.69 7.46
C HIS A 227 2.79 -2.61 8.23
N PRO A 228 3.50 -3.55 7.55
CA PRO A 228 4.21 -4.63 8.24
C PRO A 228 5.39 -4.14 9.08
N GLY A 229 6.13 -3.14 8.61
CA GLY A 229 7.23 -2.54 9.37
C GLY A 229 6.75 -1.82 10.64
N ALA A 230 5.53 -1.28 10.62
CA ALA A 230 4.95 -0.58 11.76
C ALA A 230 4.44 -1.58 12.80
N GLN A 231 3.78 -2.66 12.36
CA GLN A 231 3.40 -3.79 13.21
C GLN A 231 4.63 -4.37 13.94
N TYR A 232 5.72 -4.60 13.20
CA TYR A 232 6.98 -5.07 13.80
C TYR A 232 7.56 -4.07 14.82
N ASN A 233 7.70 -2.79 14.47
CA ASN A 233 8.30 -1.81 15.38
C ASN A 233 7.44 -1.56 16.62
N LEU A 234 6.10 -1.51 16.48
CA LEU A 234 5.19 -1.42 17.62
C LEU A 234 5.35 -2.63 18.55
N ALA A 235 5.45 -3.84 18.00
CA ALA A 235 5.70 -5.05 18.78
C ALA A 235 7.04 -4.97 19.54
N GLN A 236 8.08 -4.42 18.91
CA GLN A 236 9.39 -4.22 19.55
C GLN A 236 9.29 -3.23 20.72
N MET A 237 8.57 -2.12 20.57
CA MET A 237 8.38 -1.14 21.64
C MET A 237 7.57 -1.73 22.81
N LEU A 238 6.46 -2.43 22.52
CA LEU A 238 5.64 -3.11 23.53
C LEU A 238 6.43 -4.19 24.28
N ARG A 239 7.28 -4.94 23.58
CA ARG A 239 8.17 -5.94 24.19
C ARG A 239 9.21 -5.30 25.10
N GLN A 240 9.66 -4.09 24.81
CA GLN A 240 10.67 -3.37 25.60
C GLN A 240 10.08 -2.48 26.69
N GLY A 241 8.79 -2.15 26.62
CA GLY A 241 8.17 -1.14 27.48
C GLY A 241 8.61 0.28 27.13
N GLU A 242 8.88 0.54 25.85
CA GLU A 242 9.23 1.88 25.36
C GLU A 242 7.95 2.65 25.07
N GLY A 243 7.82 3.85 25.65
CA GLY A 243 6.61 4.68 25.50
C GLY A 243 5.40 4.20 26.33
N GLY A 244 5.52 3.11 27.10
CA GLY A 244 4.44 2.54 27.89
C GLY A 244 4.90 1.38 28.78
N PRO A 245 3.98 0.61 29.39
CA PRO A 245 4.34 -0.61 30.10
C PRO A 245 4.80 -1.70 29.11
N GLN A 246 5.58 -2.64 29.61
CA GLN A 246 5.97 -3.84 28.86
C GLN A 246 4.76 -4.78 28.71
N LEU A 247 4.43 -5.15 27.47
CA LEU A 247 3.22 -5.90 27.10
C LEU A 247 3.53 -7.02 26.10
N TYR A 248 4.08 -8.13 26.59
CA TYR A 248 4.52 -9.25 25.74
C TYR A 248 3.40 -9.88 24.90
N ASN A 249 2.20 -10.04 25.46
CA ASN A 249 1.09 -10.68 24.75
C ASN A 249 0.55 -9.79 23.61
N GLU A 250 0.59 -8.47 23.78
CA GLU A 250 0.24 -7.54 22.71
C GLU A 250 1.35 -7.46 21.65
N ALA A 251 2.62 -7.45 22.08
CA ALA A 251 3.75 -7.56 21.18
C ALA A 251 3.67 -8.83 20.30
N ARG A 252 3.32 -9.99 20.89
CA ARG A 252 3.11 -11.24 20.15
C ARG A 252 2.08 -11.08 19.03
N LYS A 253 0.91 -10.50 19.32
CA LYS A 253 -0.15 -10.29 18.30
C LYS A 253 0.36 -9.45 17.13
N TRP A 254 1.07 -8.37 17.41
CA TRP A 254 1.62 -7.51 16.35
C TRP A 254 2.76 -8.19 15.57
N TYR A 255 3.65 -8.94 16.22
CA TYR A 255 4.61 -9.77 15.49
C TYR A 255 3.92 -10.83 14.63
N GLU A 256 2.84 -11.44 15.09
CA GLU A 256 2.10 -12.44 14.31
C GLU A 256 1.51 -11.83 13.04
N LEU A 257 0.95 -10.62 13.10
CA LEU A 257 0.46 -9.90 11.91
C LEU A 257 1.61 -9.58 10.94
N ALA A 258 2.73 -9.05 11.44
CA ALA A 258 3.93 -8.80 10.64
C ALA A 258 4.51 -10.09 10.02
N ALA A 259 4.49 -11.20 10.76
CA ALA A 259 4.97 -12.50 10.33
C ALA A 259 4.11 -13.13 9.23
N GLN A 260 2.79 -12.90 9.25
CA GLN A 260 1.87 -13.32 8.18
C GLN A 260 2.16 -12.62 6.85
N GLN A 261 2.71 -11.41 6.91
CA GLN A 261 3.16 -10.64 5.75
C GLN A 261 4.60 -10.98 5.32
N GLY A 262 5.22 -12.00 5.93
CA GLY A 262 6.54 -12.48 5.54
C GLY A 262 7.72 -11.73 6.15
N LEU A 263 7.54 -10.95 7.23
CA LEU A 263 8.69 -10.34 7.91
C LEU A 263 9.47 -11.38 8.75
N ALA A 264 10.63 -11.79 8.24
CA ALA A 264 11.53 -12.72 8.90
C ALA A 264 11.95 -12.26 10.31
N GLN A 265 12.14 -10.95 10.53
CA GLN A 265 12.48 -10.40 11.85
C GLN A 265 11.34 -10.60 12.87
N ALA A 266 10.08 -10.47 12.44
CA ALA A 266 8.94 -10.69 13.31
C ALA A 266 8.83 -12.19 13.69
N GLN A 267 9.02 -13.07 12.71
CA GLN A 267 9.07 -14.51 12.90
C GLN A 267 10.21 -14.90 13.86
N PHE A 268 11.41 -14.37 13.66
CA PHE A 268 12.55 -14.58 14.58
C PHE A 268 12.20 -14.20 16.03
N ASN A 269 11.57 -13.03 16.23
CA ASN A 269 11.19 -12.56 17.56
C ASN A 269 10.05 -13.38 18.19
N LEU A 270 9.12 -13.92 17.40
CA LEU A 270 8.14 -14.89 17.90
C LEU A 270 8.80 -16.17 18.39
N GLY A 271 9.84 -16.63 17.71
CA GLY A 271 10.67 -17.74 18.16
C GLY A 271 11.37 -17.42 19.49
N MET A 272 11.92 -16.22 19.62
CA MET A 272 12.54 -15.74 20.87
C MET A 272 11.54 -15.67 22.03
N LEU A 273 10.34 -15.13 21.83
CA LEU A 273 9.30 -15.07 22.88
C LEU A 273 8.91 -16.47 23.35
N SER A 274 8.74 -17.40 22.41
CA SER A 274 8.36 -18.80 22.71
C SER A 274 9.48 -19.56 23.42
N TYR A 275 10.73 -19.34 23.02
CA TYR A 275 11.91 -19.96 23.66
C TYR A 275 12.16 -19.44 25.08
N THR A 276 11.96 -18.14 25.29
CA THR A 276 12.21 -17.49 26.59
C THR A 276 11.04 -17.62 27.57
N GLY A 277 9.83 -17.86 27.08
CA GLY A 277 8.62 -17.90 27.91
C GLY A 277 8.21 -16.51 28.42
N MET A 278 8.46 -15.46 27.62
CA MET A 278 8.05 -14.09 27.95
C MET A 278 6.60 -13.85 27.51
N GLY A 279 5.71 -13.57 28.47
CA GLY A 279 4.26 -13.37 28.25
C GLY A 279 3.43 -14.65 28.36
N GLU A 280 4.00 -15.77 27.92
CA GLU A 280 3.37 -17.10 27.95
C GLU A 280 4.39 -18.16 28.39
N PRO A 281 3.95 -19.35 28.85
CA PRO A 281 4.86 -20.45 29.14
C PRO A 281 5.76 -20.80 27.95
N LYS A 282 6.99 -21.23 28.25
CA LYS A 282 7.96 -21.66 27.24
C LYS A 282 7.38 -22.76 26.36
N ASP A 283 7.54 -22.60 25.05
CA ASP A 283 7.08 -23.53 24.01
C ASP A 283 8.20 -23.73 22.98
N LEU A 284 8.85 -24.90 23.04
CA LEU A 284 9.99 -25.23 22.19
C LEU A 284 9.57 -25.58 20.76
N ALA A 285 8.46 -26.29 20.57
CA ALA A 285 7.89 -26.51 19.24
C ALA A 285 7.57 -25.19 18.54
N SER A 286 6.95 -24.23 19.23
CA SER A 286 6.71 -22.89 18.66
C SER A 286 8.01 -22.14 18.37
N ALA A 287 9.04 -22.28 19.20
CA ALA A 287 10.36 -21.70 18.92
C ALA A 287 10.99 -22.30 17.65
N PHE A 288 10.98 -23.63 17.51
CA PHE A 288 11.44 -24.33 16.31
C PHE A 288 10.65 -23.90 15.07
N LYS A 289 9.32 -23.84 15.17
CA LYS A 289 8.45 -23.40 14.09
C LYS A 289 8.92 -22.05 13.55
N TRP A 290 8.94 -21.04 14.42
CA TRP A 290 9.19 -19.67 14.01
C TRP A 290 10.61 -19.44 13.50
N TRP A 291 11.61 -20.04 14.15
CA TRP A 291 12.98 -19.96 13.65
C TRP A 291 13.20 -20.72 12.35
N ALA A 292 12.51 -21.84 12.10
CA ALA A 292 12.58 -22.52 10.82
C ALA A 292 11.98 -21.67 9.68
N VAL A 293 10.84 -21.03 9.93
CA VAL A 293 10.22 -20.12 8.93
C VAL A 293 11.13 -18.93 8.64
N ALA A 294 11.71 -18.28 9.66
CA ALA A 294 12.64 -17.17 9.45
C ALA A 294 13.96 -17.61 8.79
N ALA A 295 14.54 -18.74 9.21
CA ALA A 295 15.76 -19.30 8.63
C ALA A 295 15.57 -19.68 7.15
N SER A 296 14.39 -20.16 6.78
CA SER A 296 14.07 -20.45 5.37
C SER A 296 14.12 -19.24 4.45
N GLN A 297 13.98 -18.03 5.00
CA GLN A 297 14.12 -16.76 4.29
C GLN A 297 15.55 -16.20 4.36
N GLY A 298 16.49 -16.94 4.95
CA GLY A 298 17.89 -16.56 5.06
C GLY A 298 18.25 -15.77 6.31
N ASP A 299 17.40 -15.74 7.35
CA ASP A 299 17.77 -15.12 8.62
C ASP A 299 18.87 -15.95 9.34
N PRO A 300 20.10 -15.42 9.48
CA PRO A 300 21.22 -16.20 10.01
C PRO A 300 21.13 -16.41 11.53
N LEU A 301 20.45 -15.52 12.26
CA LEU A 301 20.26 -15.65 13.70
C LEU A 301 19.20 -16.71 14.01
N ALA A 302 18.13 -16.76 13.20
CA ALA A 302 17.13 -17.80 13.27
C ALA A 302 17.74 -19.18 13.00
N GLU A 303 18.55 -19.32 11.95
CA GLU A 303 19.24 -20.58 11.63
C GLU A 303 20.17 -21.03 12.76
N LYS A 304 20.95 -20.10 13.30
CA LYS A 304 21.83 -20.36 14.44
C LYS A 304 21.02 -20.82 15.67
N ASN A 305 19.96 -20.10 16.02
CA ASN A 305 19.13 -20.44 17.18
C ASN A 305 18.39 -21.77 17.00
N PHE A 306 17.90 -22.05 15.79
CA PHE A 306 17.31 -23.34 15.45
C PHE A 306 18.32 -24.47 15.67
N THR A 307 19.54 -24.32 15.17
CA THR A 307 20.60 -25.33 15.28
C THR A 307 21.01 -25.57 16.74
N LEU A 308 21.20 -24.50 17.51
CA LEU A 308 21.51 -24.58 18.94
C LEU A 308 20.38 -25.22 19.73
N LEU A 309 19.12 -24.90 19.43
CA LEU A 309 18.00 -25.54 20.11
C LEU A 309 17.90 -27.03 19.74
N ALA A 310 18.20 -27.39 18.49
CA ALA A 310 18.19 -28.77 18.02
C ALA A 310 19.24 -29.67 18.70
N SER A 311 20.33 -29.11 19.24
CA SER A 311 21.31 -29.91 19.99
C SER A 311 20.84 -30.25 21.41
N ASP A 312 19.98 -29.42 21.99
CA ASP A 312 19.67 -29.46 23.43
C ASP A 312 18.22 -29.90 23.72
N ALA A 313 17.30 -29.71 22.77
CA ALA A 313 15.89 -29.98 22.95
C ALA A 313 15.50 -31.43 22.61
N PRO A 314 14.42 -31.95 23.22
CA PRO A 314 13.82 -33.22 22.83
C PRO A 314 13.49 -33.27 21.31
N PRO A 315 13.79 -34.37 20.58
CA PRO A 315 13.57 -34.44 19.14
C PRO A 315 12.11 -34.27 18.71
N ASP A 316 11.15 -34.64 19.55
CA ASP A 316 9.71 -34.51 19.31
C ASP A 316 9.26 -33.04 19.24
N GLU A 317 9.86 -32.14 20.02
CA GLU A 317 9.62 -30.70 19.93
C GLU A 317 10.04 -30.15 18.56
N ARG A 318 11.19 -30.61 18.04
CA ARG A 318 11.68 -30.22 16.71
C ARG A 318 10.74 -30.70 15.60
N VAL A 319 10.33 -31.96 15.65
CA VAL A 319 9.39 -32.53 14.66
C VAL A 319 8.08 -31.75 14.66
N LYS A 320 7.47 -31.58 15.84
CA LYS A 320 6.23 -30.83 16.00
C LYS A 320 6.35 -29.38 15.50
N GLY A 321 7.46 -28.71 15.80
CA GLY A 321 7.70 -27.35 15.33
C GLY A 321 7.84 -27.25 13.81
N LEU A 322 8.51 -28.21 13.18
CA LEU A 322 8.63 -28.28 11.72
C LEU A 322 7.28 -28.58 11.04
N ASP A 323 6.45 -29.43 11.62
CA ASP A 323 5.09 -29.69 11.12
C ASP A 323 4.23 -28.42 11.17
N GLN A 324 4.25 -27.72 12.31
CA GLN A 324 3.55 -26.43 12.46
C GLN A 324 4.10 -25.35 11.50
N ALA A 325 5.39 -25.38 11.18
CA ALA A 325 5.99 -24.46 10.22
C ALA A 325 5.54 -24.77 8.80
N ALA A 326 5.45 -26.06 8.44
CA ALA A 326 4.93 -26.51 7.16
C ALA A 326 3.47 -26.03 6.95
N GLU A 327 2.61 -26.20 7.96
CA GLU A 327 1.23 -25.68 7.91
C GLU A 327 1.18 -24.15 7.75
N TRP A 328 2.06 -23.44 8.45
CA TRP A 328 2.13 -21.98 8.37
C TRP A 328 2.52 -21.49 6.98
N VAL A 329 3.59 -22.02 6.40
CA VAL A 329 4.09 -21.59 5.08
C VAL A 329 3.18 -22.05 3.93
N GLU A 330 2.34 -23.06 4.16
CA GLU A 330 1.26 -23.42 3.24
C GLU A 330 0.21 -22.30 3.19
N LYS A 331 -0.16 -21.76 4.35
CA LYS A 331 -1.20 -20.74 4.47
C LYS A 331 -0.72 -19.34 4.09
N PHE A 332 0.50 -18.97 4.45
CA PHE A 332 1.01 -17.59 4.34
C PHE A 332 2.18 -17.44 3.35
N GLY A 333 2.54 -18.50 2.63
CA GLY A 333 3.61 -18.50 1.64
C GLY A 333 4.99 -18.88 2.20
N GLY A 334 5.95 -19.09 1.31
CA GLY A 334 7.33 -19.50 1.65
C GLY A 334 7.60 -21.00 1.55
N LYS A 335 6.62 -21.82 1.13
CA LYS A 335 6.73 -23.29 1.03
C LYS A 335 7.99 -23.80 0.33
N VAL A 336 8.36 -23.22 -0.81
CA VAL A 336 9.54 -23.65 -1.58
C VAL A 336 10.82 -23.43 -0.76
N ALA A 337 11.01 -22.22 -0.25
CA ALA A 337 12.18 -21.87 0.55
C ALA A 337 12.26 -22.70 1.84
N PHE A 338 11.11 -22.92 2.50
CA PHE A 338 11.00 -23.78 3.67
C PHE A 338 11.40 -25.23 3.38
N ASN A 339 10.89 -25.83 2.30
CA ASN A 339 11.26 -27.20 1.94
C ASN A 339 12.75 -27.33 1.62
N THR A 340 13.33 -26.33 0.94
CA THR A 340 14.77 -26.29 0.70
C THR A 340 15.56 -26.20 2.01
N PHE A 341 15.11 -25.38 2.96
CA PHE A 341 15.72 -25.31 4.29
C PHE A 341 15.63 -26.65 5.02
N VAL A 342 14.46 -27.28 5.07
CA VAL A 342 14.25 -28.59 5.73
C VAL A 342 15.15 -29.67 5.14
N GLN A 343 15.29 -29.73 3.81
CA GLN A 343 16.22 -30.66 3.15
C GLN A 343 17.69 -30.45 3.54
N ARG A 344 18.09 -29.20 3.83
CA ARG A 344 19.47 -28.87 4.24
C ARG A 344 19.78 -29.30 5.67
N ILE A 345 18.79 -29.32 6.54
CA ILE A 345 18.94 -29.62 7.98
C ILE A 345 18.52 -31.04 8.38
N SER A 346 18.00 -31.82 7.41
CA SER A 346 17.68 -33.25 7.54
C SER A 346 18.94 -34.07 7.30
#